data_AF-A0A156NAV5-F1
#
_entry.id   AF-A0A156NAV5-F1
#
_cell.length_a   1.000
_cell.length_b   1.000
_cell.length_c   1.000
_cell.angle_alpha   90.00
_cell.angle_beta   90.00
_cell.angle_gamma   90.00
#
_symmetry.space_group_name_H-M   'P 1'
#
loop_
_entity.id
_entity.type
_entity.pdbx_description
1 polymer ?
#
loop_
_entity_poly.entity_id
_entity_poly.type
_entity_poly.pdbx_seq_one_letter_code
_entity_poly.pdbx_strand_id
1 'polypeptide(L)' 'MVGTFYRTPSPDAKAFIEVGQKVNVGDTLCIVEAMKMMNQIEADKSGTVKAILVESGQPVEFDEPLVVIE' A
#
# COMPACT_ATOMS: atom_id res chain seq x y z
N MET A 1 -5.56 -15.61 -2.06
CA MET A 1 -4.29 -15.01 -1.60
C MET A 1 -3.33 -14.74 -2.76
N VAL A 2 -3.05 -13.46 -3.01
CA VAL A 2 -2.08 -12.95 -4.00
C VAL A 2 -0.74 -12.62 -3.34
N GLY A 3 -0.76 -12.18 -2.08
CA GLY A 3 0.46 -11.88 -1.33
C GLY A 3 0.19 -11.41 0.09
N THR A 4 1.21 -10.84 0.73
CA THR A 4 1.13 -10.21 2.06
C THR A 4 1.34 -8.71 1.92
N PHE A 5 0.45 -7.91 2.49
CA PHE A 5 0.51 -6.46 2.45
C PHE A 5 1.46 -5.90 3.51
N TYR A 6 2.29 -4.92 3.13
CA TYR A 6 3.08 -4.14 4.09
C TYR A 6 3.02 -2.64 3.78
N ARG A 7 2.96 -1.87 4.87
CA ARG A 7 2.92 -0.40 4.81
C ARG A 7 4.31 0.24 4.77
N THR A 8 5.35 -0.53 5.05
CA THR A 8 6.74 -0.05 5.14
C THR A 8 7.63 -0.92 4.23
N PRO A 9 8.73 -0.38 3.68
CA PRO A 9 9.68 -1.16 2.90
C PRO A 9 10.51 -2.13 3.76
N SER A 10 10.58 -1.89 5.07
CA SER A 10 11.25 -2.74 6.05
C SER A 10 10.68 -2.48 7.46
N PRO A 11 10.94 -3.35 8.46
CA PRO A 11 10.34 -3.23 9.80
C PRO A 11 10.62 -1.90 10.52
N ASP A 12 11.79 -1.31 10.30
CA ASP A 12 12.23 -0.07 10.98
C ASP A 12 12.04 1.19 10.10
N ALA A 13 11.53 1.03 8.87
CA ALA A 13 11.30 2.14 7.97
C ALA A 13 9.95 2.82 8.24
N LYS A 14 9.85 4.08 7.81
CA LYS A 14 8.58 4.81 7.83
C LYS A 14 7.58 4.17 6.87
N ALA A 15 6.29 4.37 7.16
CA ALA A 15 5.24 4.01 6.23
C ALA A 15 5.39 4.79 4.92
N PHE A 16 5.01 4.18 3.81
CA PHE A 16 4.97 4.84 2.51
C PHE A 16 3.97 6.01 2.52
N ILE A 17 2.83 5.80 3.17
CA ILE A 17 1.74 6.76 3.28
C ILE A 17 1.08 6.73 4.66
N GLU A 18 0.50 7.86 5.06
CA GLU A 18 -0.36 8.01 6.22
C GLU A 18 -1.74 8.56 5.82
N VAL A 19 -2.77 8.30 6.63
CA VAL A 19 -4.09 8.91 6.41
C VAL A 19 -3.99 10.44 6.53
N GLY A 20 -4.54 11.16 5.55
CA GLY A 20 -4.42 12.60 5.40
C GLY A 20 -3.20 13.07 4.60
N GLN A 21 -2.30 12.16 4.20
CA GLN A 21 -1.18 12.50 3.33
C GLN A 21 -1.64 12.73 1.88
N LYS A 22 -1.05 13.74 1.22
CA LYS A 22 -1.20 13.94 -0.22
C LYS A 22 -0.25 13.02 -0.99
N VAL A 23 -0.77 12.41 -2.06
CA VAL A 23 -0.03 11.55 -2.98
C VAL A 23 -0.25 12.00 -4.42
N ASN A 24 0.72 11.72 -5.28
CA ASN A 24 0.67 11.94 -6.72
C ASN A 24 0.64 10.61 -7.46
N VAL A 25 0.18 10.63 -8.71
CA VAL A 25 0.33 9.49 -9.63
C VAL A 25 1.78 9.02 -9.64
N GLY A 26 1.99 7.71 -9.43
CA GLY A 26 3.30 7.07 -9.35
C GLY A 26 3.94 7.03 -7.97
N ASP A 27 3.39 7.72 -6.96
CA ASP A 27 3.90 7.62 -5.58
C ASP A 27 3.62 6.21 -5.04
N THR A 28 4.63 5.59 -4.41
CA THR A 28 4.48 4.27 -3.78
C THR A 28 3.52 4.36 -2.59
N LEU A 29 2.50 3.51 -2.57
CA LEU A 29 1.49 3.44 -1.51
C LEU A 29 1.77 2.33 -0.50
N CYS A 30 2.22 1.17 -0.99
CA CYS A 30 2.50 -0.01 -0.17
C CYS A 30 3.33 -1.02 -0.97
N ILE A 31 3.71 -2.11 -0.31
CA ILE A 31 4.26 -3.28 -0.99
C ILE A 31 3.38 -4.51 -0.76
N VAL A 32 3.31 -5.37 -1.76
CA VAL A 32 2.72 -6.71 -1.66
C VAL A 32 3.83 -7.73 -1.91
N GLU A 33 4.10 -8.55 -0.90
CA GLU A 33 5.03 -9.67 -1.00
C GLU A 33 4.34 -10.87 -1.62
N ALA A 34 4.80 -11.31 -2.78
CA ALA A 34 4.32 -12.52 -3.45
C ALA A 34 5.50 -13.36 -3.91
N MET A 35 5.58 -14.63 -3.50
CA MET A 35 6.66 -15.55 -3.88
C MET A 35 8.08 -14.98 -3.64
N LYS A 36 8.30 -14.32 -2.49
CA LYS A 36 9.56 -13.61 -2.13
C LYS A 36 9.88 -12.35 -2.95
N MET A 37 8.97 -11.92 -3.84
CA MET A 37 9.10 -10.67 -4.57
C MET A 37 8.30 -9.57 -3.87
N MET A 38 8.94 -8.44 -3.63
CA MET A 38 8.31 -7.25 -3.05
C MET A 38 7.82 -6.35 -4.19
N ASN A 39 6.53 -6.41 -4.49
CA ASN A 39 5.94 -5.60 -5.55
C ASN A 39 5.44 -4.28 -4.96
N GLN A 40 5.92 -3.17 -5.51
CA GLN A 40 5.44 -1.85 -5.13
C GLN A 40 4.09 -1.58 -5.81
N ILE A 41 3.13 -1.09 -5.03
CA ILE A 41 1.86 -0.61 -5.54
C ILE A 41 1.93 0.91 -5.56
N GLU A 42 1.76 1.48 -6.73
CA GLU A 42 1.85 2.93 -6.97
C GLU A 42 0.44 3.54 -7.08
N ALA A 43 0.32 4.82 -6.76
CA ALA A 43 -0.94 5.54 -6.92
C ALA A 43 -1.28 5.71 -8.41
N ASP A 44 -2.49 5.34 -8.78
CA ASP A 44 -3.04 5.54 -10.12
C ASP A 44 -3.59 6.95 -10.34
N LYS A 45 -3.85 7.68 -9.25
CA LYS A 45 -4.33 9.06 -9.25
C LYS A 45 -3.67 9.87 -8.14
N SER A 46 -3.58 11.18 -8.35
CA SER A 46 -3.23 12.14 -7.30
C SER A 46 -4.44 12.41 -6.39
N GLY A 47 -4.17 12.68 -5.11
CA GLY A 47 -5.22 13.00 -4.15
C GLY A 47 -4.73 12.95 -2.71
N THR A 48 -5.66 12.81 -1.78
CA THR A 48 -5.37 12.64 -0.35
C THR A 48 -5.76 11.23 0.11
N VAL A 49 -4.87 10.57 0.84
CA VAL A 49 -5.14 9.25 1.43
C VAL A 49 -6.24 9.38 2.47
N LYS A 50 -7.41 8.83 2.16
CA LYS A 50 -8.60 8.88 3.03
C LYS A 50 -8.64 7.73 4.01
N ALA A 51 -8.24 6.54 3.57
CA ALA A 51 -8.23 5.34 4.39
C ALA A 51 -7.21 4.33 3.87
N ILE A 52 -6.58 3.60 4.79
CA ILE A 52 -5.83 2.38 4.51
C ILE A 52 -6.66 1.24 5.08
N LEU A 53 -7.07 0.30 4.22
CA LEU A 53 -8.09 -0.70 4.54
C LEU A 53 -7.49 -2.02 5.04
N VAL A 54 -6.18 -2.19 4.90
CA VAL A 54 -5.45 -3.42 5.23
C VAL A 54 -4.34 -3.12 6.22
N GLU A 55 -4.13 -4.03 7.17
CA GLU A 55 -3.05 -3.94 8.15
C GLU A 55 -1.77 -4.61 7.65
N SER A 56 -0.61 -4.08 8.07
CA SER A 56 0.68 -4.65 7.69
C SER A 56 0.82 -6.09 8.20
N GLY A 57 1.25 -7.01 7.33
CA GLY A 57 1.36 -8.44 7.61
C GLY A 57 0.10 -9.25 7.32
N GLN A 58 -0.99 -8.62 6.85
CA GLN A 58 -2.20 -9.34 6.46
C GLN A 58 -2.09 -9.92 5.04
N PRO A 59 -2.67 -11.11 4.80
CA PRO A 59 -2.81 -11.64 3.46
C PRO A 59 -3.80 -10.78 2.66
N VAL A 60 -3.52 -10.61 1.37
CA VAL A 60 -4.43 -9.92 0.44
C VAL A 60 -4.83 -10.81 -0.73
N GLU A 61 -6.00 -10.54 -1.30
CA GLU A 61 -6.57 -11.24 -2.43
C GLU A 61 -6.61 -10.41 -3.71
N PHE A 62 -6.97 -11.06 -4.82
CA PHE A 62 -7.17 -10.37 -6.09
C PHE A 62 -8.41 -9.47 -5.98
N ASP A 63 -8.34 -8.27 -6.56
CA ASP A 63 -9.37 -7.22 -6.49
C ASP A 63 -9.72 -6.73 -5.07
N GLU A 64 -8.91 -7.03 -4.05
CA GLU A 64 -9.12 -6.52 -2.70
C GLU A 64 -8.74 -5.03 -2.60
N PRO A 65 -9.64 -4.15 -2.13
CA PRO A 65 -9.33 -2.73 -1.94
C PRO A 65 -8.29 -2.51 -0.83
N LEU A 66 -7.18 -1.83 -1.16
CA LEU A 66 -6.09 -1.59 -0.20
C LEU A 66 -6.13 -0.18 0.42
N VAL A 67 -6.34 0.85 -0.41
CA VAL A 67 -6.24 2.26 -0.03
C VAL A 67 -7.33 3.05 -0.76
N VAL A 68 -7.93 4.02 -0.07
CA VAL A 68 -8.88 4.97 -0.65
C VAL A 68 -8.18 6.32 -0.78
N ILE A 69 -8.15 6.86 -2.01
CA ILE A 69 -7.62 8.20 -2.31
C ILE A 69 -8.79 9.08 -2.76
N GLU A 70 -8.91 10.30 -2.24
CA GLU A 70 -9.89 11.32 -2.69
C GLU A 70 -9.24 12.49 -3.44
#